data_AF-D4KU14-F1
#
_entry.id   AF-D4KU14-F1
#
_cell.length_a   1.000
_cell.length_b   1.000
_cell.length_c   1.000
_cell.angle_alpha   90.00
_cell.angle_beta   90.00
_cell.angle_gamma   90.00
#
_symmetry.space_group_name_H-M   'P 1'
#
loop_
_entity.id
_entity.type
_entity.pdbx_description
1 polymer ?
#
loop_
_entity_poly.entity_id
_entity_poly.type
_entity_poly.pdbx_seq_one_letter_code
_entity_poly.pdbx_strand_id
1 'polypeptide(L)'
;MRVDKDSIDYQVNLVALQEMEEAVPMTLRERRCLRKWVHKGNEVESNPWNYMNSDGMPLNYLQAFRIRFGYSNGPWDYWKGSDTELLWDEQHHCFLSKDEFF
;
A
#
# COMPACT_ATOMS: atom_id res chain seq x y z
N MET A 1 3.43 15.85 18.20
CA MET A 1 3.95 14.71 18.97
C MET A 1 4.90 13.94 18.06
N ARG A 2 6.16 13.73 18.45
CA ARG A 2 7.06 12.85 17.68
C ARG A 2 6.62 11.41 17.94
N VAL A 3 6.54 10.58 16.90
CA VAL A 3 6.27 9.15 17.12
C VAL A 3 7.44 8.56 17.89
N ASP A 4 7.14 7.78 18.92
CA ASP A 4 8.15 6.96 19.56
C ASP A 4 8.44 5.76 18.65
N LYS A 5 9.63 5.77 18.04
CA LYS A 5 10.03 4.72 17.10
C LYS A 5 10.54 3.47 17.81
N ASP A 6 10.80 3.55 19.11
CA ASP A 6 11.30 2.44 19.90
C ASP A 6 10.15 1.71 20.63
N SER A 7 8.92 2.22 20.49
CA SER A 7 7.73 1.59 21.07
C SER A 7 7.41 0.25 20.39
N ILE A 8 6.88 -0.69 21.19
CA ILE A 8 6.43 -1.99 20.69
C ILE A 8 5.39 -1.80 19.59
N ASP A 9 4.42 -0.90 19.78
CA ASP A 9 3.37 -0.65 18.80
C ASP A 9 3.92 -0.18 17.45
N TYR A 10 4.93 0.70 17.46
CA TYR A 10 5.58 1.15 16.23
C TYR A 10 6.33 0.01 15.54
N GLN A 11 7.04 -0.82 16.31
CA GLN A 11 7.77 -1.98 15.77
C GLN A 11 6.81 -3.03 15.18
N VAL A 12 5.70 -3.33 15.86
CA VAL A 12 4.64 -4.22 15.35
C VAL A 12 4.05 -3.67 14.05
N ASN A 13 3.80 -2.36 13.99
CA ASN A 13 3.28 -1.72 12.78
C ASN A 13 4.29 -1.74 11.60
N LEU A 14 5.60 -1.73 11.87
CA LEU A 14 6.63 -1.95 10.84
C LEU A 14 6.64 -3.39 10.32
N VAL A 15 6.38 -4.38 11.18
CA VAL A 15 6.23 -5.78 10.75
C VAL A 15 4.99 -5.93 9.86
N ALA A 16 3.86 -5.36 10.27
CA ALA A 16 2.63 -5.36 9.45
C ALA A 16 2.85 -4.68 8.08
N LEU A 17 3.63 -3.60 8.04
CA LEU A 17 4.05 -2.96 6.78
C LEU A 17 4.84 -3.93 5.90
N GLN A 18 5.83 -4.64 6.47
CA GLN A 18 6.64 -5.61 5.72
C GLN A 18 5.78 -6.76 5.19
N GLU A 19 4.92 -7.35 6.03
CA GLU A 19 4.02 -8.44 5.61
C GLU A 19 3.11 -8.00 4.45
N MET A 20 2.53 -6.79 4.54
CA MET A 20 1.71 -6.25 3.45
C MET A 20 2.53 -6.03 2.17
N GLU A 21 3.75 -5.55 2.30
CA GLU A 21 4.69 -5.33 1.20
C GLU A 21 5.14 -6.62 0.50
N GLU A 22 5.18 -7.74 1.21
CA GLU A 22 5.55 -9.05 0.68
C GLU A 22 4.35 -9.81 0.11
N ALA A 23 3.18 -9.71 0.75
CA ALA A 23 2.00 -10.51 0.39
C ALA A 23 1.06 -9.83 -0.62
N VAL A 24 1.05 -8.50 -0.69
CA VAL A 24 0.06 -7.77 -1.49
C VAL A 24 0.70 -7.14 -2.74
N PRO A 25 0.27 -7.54 -3.96
CA PRO A 25 0.64 -6.85 -5.18
C PRO A 25 0.30 -5.36 -5.09
N MET A 26 1.28 -4.49 -5.26
CA MET A 26 1.10 -3.04 -5.21
C MET A 26 2.07 -2.32 -6.15
N THR A 27 1.71 -1.11 -6.58
CA THR A 27 2.55 -0.23 -7.37
C THR A 27 3.65 0.42 -6.53
N LEU A 28 4.71 0.93 -7.16
CA LEU A 28 5.73 1.72 -6.48
C LEU A 28 5.13 2.96 -5.79
N ARG A 29 4.17 3.62 -6.44
CA ARG A 29 3.45 4.76 -5.86
C ARG A 29 2.72 4.36 -4.56
N GLU A 30 1.96 3.27 -4.60
CA GLU A 30 1.27 2.73 -3.42
C GLU A 30 2.27 2.43 -2.30
N ARG A 31 3.35 1.69 -2.60
CA ARG A 31 4.41 1.34 -1.65
C ARG A 31 5.05 2.57 -1.01
N ARG A 32 5.43 3.57 -1.82
CA ARG A 32 6.03 4.83 -1.33
C ARG A 32 5.07 5.60 -0.43
N CYS A 33 3.80 5.69 -0.80
CA CYS A 33 2.78 6.38 -0.02
C CYS A 33 2.49 5.67 1.31
N LEU A 34 2.38 4.34 1.28
CA LEU A 34 2.19 3.50 2.47
C LEU A 34 3.38 3.62 3.44
N ARG A 35 4.62 3.46 2.96
CA ARG A 35 5.83 3.68 3.77
C ARG A 35 5.82 5.05 4.43
N LYS A 36 5.54 6.12 3.67
CA LYS A 36 5.48 7.49 4.19
C LYS A 36 4.40 7.65 5.26
N TRP A 37 3.26 6.98 5.12
CA TRP A 37 2.18 6.98 6.09
C TRP A 37 2.59 6.31 7.41
N VAL A 38 3.15 5.11 7.33
CA VAL A 38 3.61 4.34 8.50
C VAL A 38 4.76 5.03 9.24
N HIS A 39 5.74 5.56 8.51
CA HIS A 39 6.88 6.27 9.11
C HIS A 39 6.50 7.60 9.77
N LYS A 40 5.30 8.12 9.51
CA LYS A 40 4.72 9.26 10.24
C LYS A 40 4.04 8.84 11.55
N GLY A 41 3.97 7.55 11.84
CA GLY A 41 3.38 6.98 13.05
C GLY A 41 1.93 6.58 12.93
N ASN A 42 1.45 6.30 11.71
CA ASN A 42 0.09 5.86 11.49
C ASN A 42 0.04 4.36 11.21
N GLU A 43 -1.06 3.71 11.57
CA GLU A 43 -1.23 2.27 11.41
C GLU A 43 -1.49 1.89 9.95
N VAL A 44 -0.93 0.75 9.52
CA VAL A 44 -1.22 0.14 8.22
C VAL A 44 -2.72 -0.12 8.05
N GLU A 45 -3.39 -0.56 9.13
CA GLU A 45 -4.82 -0.87 9.18
C GLU A 45 -5.72 0.39 9.27
N SER A 46 -5.13 1.58 9.25
CA SER A 46 -5.85 2.85 9.25
C SER A 46 -5.71 3.58 7.91
N ASN A 47 -6.62 4.52 7.65
CA ASN A 47 -6.53 5.37 6.47
C ASN A 47 -6.92 6.83 6.78
N PRO A 48 -6.35 7.81 6.06
CA PRO A 48 -6.62 9.23 6.29
C PRO A 48 -7.98 9.70 5.74
N TRP A 49 -8.74 8.84 5.04
CA TRP A 49 -9.96 9.22 4.32
C TRP A 49 -11.25 8.76 5.03
N ASN A 50 -11.13 8.14 6.21
CA ASN A 50 -12.25 7.55 6.95
C ASN A 50 -13.08 6.59 6.09
N TYR A 51 -12.46 5.92 5.12
CA TYR A 51 -13.14 4.89 4.35
C TYR A 51 -13.34 3.65 5.22
N MET A 52 -14.58 3.15 5.21
CA MET A 52 -15.02 2.00 5.98
C MET A 52 -15.50 0.90 5.02
N ASN A 53 -15.44 -0.35 5.45
CA ASN A 53 -16.11 -1.46 4.78
C ASN A 53 -17.63 -1.45 5.07
N SER A 54 -18.35 -2.43 4.53
CA SER A 54 -19.80 -2.59 4.72
C SER A 54 -20.20 -2.80 6.18
N ASP A 55 -19.29 -3.30 7.00
CA ASP A 55 -19.52 -3.60 8.43
C ASP A 55 -19.18 -2.39 9.33
N GLY A 56 -18.76 -1.27 8.74
CA GLY A 56 -18.38 -0.05 9.48
C GLY A 56 -16.97 -0.07 10.06
N MET A 57 -16.14 -1.07 9.70
CA MET A 57 -14.74 -1.13 10.10
C MET A 57 -13.85 -0.33 9.15
N PRO A 58 -12.80 0.36 9.64
CA PRO A 58 -11.86 1.08 8.77
C PRO A 58 -11.23 0.16 7.74
N LEU A 59 -11.14 0.64 6.50
CA LEU A 59 -10.29 0.03 5.49
C LEU A 59 -8.82 0.31 5.81
N ASN A 60 -7.94 -0.64 5.49
CA ASN A 60 -6.51 -0.38 5.57
C ASN A 60 -6.08 0.68 4.54
N TYR A 61 -4.88 1.23 4.73
CA TYR A 61 -4.38 2.34 3.91
C TYR A 61 -4.45 2.02 2.41
N LEU A 62 -4.05 0.81 2.02
CA LEU A 62 -3.93 0.41 0.63
C LEU A 62 -5.30 0.25 -0.04
N GLN A 63 -6.25 -0.41 0.62
CA GLN A 63 -7.64 -0.51 0.17
C GLN A 63 -8.24 0.89 -0.03
N ALA A 64 -8.07 1.77 0.95
CA ALA A 64 -8.60 3.11 0.90
C ALA A 64 -7.94 3.96 -0.19
N PHE A 65 -6.62 3.81 -0.37
CA PHE A 65 -5.85 4.45 -1.43
C PHE A 65 -6.40 4.08 -2.82
N ARG A 66 -6.67 2.79 -3.04
CA ARG A 66 -7.18 2.29 -4.33
C ARG A 66 -8.54 2.85 -4.69
N ILE A 67 -9.44 2.94 -3.71
CA ILE A 67 -10.75 3.60 -3.90
C ILE A 67 -10.57 5.08 -4.20
N ARG A 68 -9.70 5.77 -3.43
CA ARG A 68 -9.51 7.22 -3.56
C ARG A 68 -8.99 7.63 -4.93
N PHE A 69 -8.06 6.87 -5.48
CA PHE A 69 -7.40 7.18 -6.74
C PHE A 69 -8.00 6.45 -7.95
N GLY A 70 -9.03 5.62 -7.75
CA GLY A 70 -9.91 5.14 -8.82
C GLY A 70 -9.23 4.22 -9.82
N TYR A 71 -8.51 3.20 -9.35
CA TYR A 71 -7.90 2.20 -10.23
C TYR A 71 -8.99 1.32 -10.86
N SER A 72 -9.21 1.47 -12.17
CA SER A 72 -10.12 0.61 -12.94
C SER A 72 -9.57 -0.81 -13.13
N ASN A 73 -8.25 -0.94 -13.18
CA ASN A 73 -7.45 -2.17 -13.12
C ASN A 73 -6.19 -1.85 -12.32
N GLY A 74 -5.60 -2.84 -11.65
CA GLY A 74 -4.39 -2.60 -10.84
C GLY A 74 -3.46 -3.81 -10.73
N PRO A 75 -2.41 -3.71 -9.91
CA PRO A 75 -1.48 -4.82 -9.62
C PRO A 75 -2.15 -6.14 -9.25
N TRP A 76 -3.34 -6.11 -8.66
CA TRP A 76 -4.13 -7.30 -8.30
C TRP A 76 -4.77 -8.01 -9.49
N ASP A 77 -4.74 -7.41 -10.67
CA ASP A 77 -5.23 -7.97 -11.94
C ASP A 77 -4.10 -8.54 -12.80
N TYR A 78 -2.84 -8.55 -12.33
CA TYR A 78 -1.68 -8.94 -13.15
C TYR A 78 -1.78 -10.35 -13.75
N TRP A 79 -2.47 -11.26 -13.06
CA TRP A 79 -2.71 -12.63 -13.50
C TRP A 79 -3.65 -12.73 -14.72
N LYS A 80 -4.39 -11.66 -15.05
CA LYS A 80 -5.30 -11.61 -16.20
C LYS A 80 -4.56 -11.45 -17.54
N GLY A 81 -3.26 -11.12 -17.53
CA GLY A 81 -2.44 -10.95 -18.73
C GLY A 81 -2.75 -9.67 -19.53
N SER A 82 -1.76 -9.25 -20.35
CA SER A 82 -1.66 -8.16 -21.36
C SER A 82 -2.34 -6.78 -21.19
N ASP A 83 -3.32 -6.61 -20.31
CA ASP A 83 -4.14 -5.40 -20.21
C ASP A 83 -3.70 -4.46 -19.08
N THR A 84 -2.77 -4.90 -18.21
CA THR A 84 -2.13 -4.03 -17.22
C THR A 84 -0.85 -3.45 -17.78
N GLU A 85 -0.77 -2.13 -17.95
CA GLU A 85 0.46 -1.38 -18.32
C GLU A 85 1.56 -1.42 -17.24
N LEU A 86 1.40 -2.29 -16.25
CA LEU A 86 2.23 -2.41 -15.07
C LEU A 86 3.18 -3.61 -15.22
N LEU A 87 4.47 -3.36 -15.03
CA LEU A 87 5.53 -4.35 -15.10
C LEU A 87 6.06 -4.64 -13.69
N TRP A 88 6.32 -5.91 -13.38
CA TRP A 88 6.92 -6.30 -12.11
C TRP A 88 8.39 -5.92 -12.08
N ASP A 89 8.80 -5.25 -11.02
CA ASP A 89 10.20 -4.95 -10.71
C ASP A 89 10.68 -5.86 -9.57
N GLU A 90 11.62 -6.74 -9.90
CA GLU A 90 12.24 -7.67 -8.95
C GLU A 90 13.05 -6.97 -7.87
N GLN A 91 13.60 -5.78 -8.15
CA GLN A 91 14.46 -5.09 -7.18
C GLN A 91 13.66 -4.52 -6.01
N HIS A 92 12.53 -3.88 -6.30
CA HIS A 92 11.70 -3.22 -5.29
C HIS A 92 10.44 -4.02 -4.95
N HIS A 93 10.28 -5.21 -5.53
CA HIS A 93 9.14 -6.12 -5.36
C HIS A 93 7.80 -5.39 -5.58
N CYS A 94 7.70 -4.59 -6.63
CA CYS A 94 6.49 -3.81 -6.88
C CYS A 94 6.22 -3.64 -8.36
N PHE A 95 5.01 -3.19 -8.68
CA PHE A 95 4.60 -2.90 -10.04
C PHE A 95 4.97 -1.46 -10.42
N LEU A 96 5.59 -1.29 -11.58
CA LEU A 96 5.92 0.00 -12.17
C LEU A 96 5.07 0.22 -13.42
N SER A 97 4.58 1.43 -13.62
CA SER A 97 4.05 1.85 -14.92
C SER A 97 5.18 2.00 -15.96
N LYS A 98 4.83 1.99 -17.24
CA LYS A 98 5.80 2.25 -18.33
C LYS A 98 6.58 3.54 -18.12
N ASP A 99 5.94 4.58 -17.61
CA ASP A 99 6.56 5.89 -17.33
C ASP A 99 7.51 5.87 -16.13
N GLU A 100 7.41 4.87 -15.24
CA GLU A 100 8.31 4.68 -14.09
C GLU A 100 9.53 3.81 -14.41
N PHE A 101 9.57 3.19 -15.60
CA PHE A 101 10.67 2.35 -16.08
C PHE A 101 11.76 3.14 -16.84
N PHE A 102 11.50 4.37 -17.28
CA PHE A 102 12.40 5.21 -18.08
C PHE A 102 12.88 6.47 -17.34
#